data_AF-A0A9P7J4N1-F1
#
_entry.id   AF-A0A9P7J4N1-F1
#
_cell.length_a   1.000
_cell.length_b   1.000
_cell.length_c   1.000
_cell.angle_alpha   90.00
_cell.angle_beta   90.00
_cell.angle_gamma   90.00
#
_symmetry.space_group_name_H-M   'P 1'
#
loop_
_entity.id
_entity.type
_entity.pdbx_description
1 polymer ?
#
loop_
_entity_poly.entity_id
_entity_poly.type
_entity_poly.pdbx_seq_one_letter_code
_entity_poly.pdbx_strand_id
1 'polypeptide(L)'
;QLLLCQYNNQQIQSPEVMAARYCPQPARLFTIDEIAQGCNKVNRETSVDAIIEHPLGAIVEYPQTGSAPGDAVAHIFHVNPDPKLFIHPKSNLQYSLGDSHNGRQNAWCFLLKDPFGKSVLCSKLRTSCEYIFL
;
A
#
# COMPACT_ATOMS: atom_id res chain seq x y z
N GLN A 1 -7.04 -23.91 -2.40
CA GLN A 1 -7.04 -24.78 -1.21
C GLN A 1 -6.15 -24.13 -0.16
N LEU A 2 -6.74 -23.84 1.00
CA LEU A 2 -6.19 -23.03 2.10
C LEU A 2 -4.89 -23.62 2.68
N LEU A 3 -3.94 -22.76 3.02
CA LEU A 3 -2.95 -23.04 4.06
C LEU A 3 -3.00 -21.90 5.10
N LEU A 4 -3.73 -22.20 6.17
CA LEU A 4 -3.66 -21.52 7.46
C LEU A 4 -2.26 -21.73 8.05
N CYS A 5 -1.62 -20.67 8.52
CA CYS A 5 -0.53 -20.78 9.49
C CYS A 5 -0.90 -19.94 10.71
N GLN A 6 -1.50 -20.61 11.70
CA GLN A 6 -1.62 -20.07 13.05
C GLN A 6 -0.22 -20.09 13.67
N TYR A 7 0.28 -18.94 14.11
CA TYR A 7 1.38 -18.89 15.06
C TYR A 7 1.12 -17.77 16.06
N ASN A 8 0.60 -18.17 17.23
CA ASN A 8 0.55 -17.33 18.42
C ASN A 8 1.94 -17.30 19.04
N ASN A 9 2.60 -16.14 18.96
CA ASN A 9 3.55 -15.71 19.98
C ASN A 9 3.74 -14.20 19.86
N GLN A 10 3.65 -13.49 20.99
CA GLN A 10 3.77 -12.04 21.09
C GLN A 10 5.19 -11.55 20.75
N GLN A 11 5.53 -11.54 19.46
CA GLN A 11 6.72 -10.87 18.93
C GLN A 11 6.26 -9.64 18.15
N ILE A 12 6.85 -8.48 18.47
CA ILE A 12 6.67 -7.24 17.71
C ILE A 12 7.11 -7.56 16.28
N GLN A 13 6.12 -7.72 15.39
CA GLN A 13 6.33 -8.14 14.01
C GLN A 13 7.07 -7.01 13.29
N SER A 14 8.10 -7.37 12.51
CA SER A 14 8.82 -6.38 11.72
C SER A 14 7.87 -5.75 10.67
N PRO A 15 8.10 -4.50 10.24
CA PRO A 15 7.23 -3.81 9.29
C PRO A 15 6.99 -4.60 8.00
N GLU A 16 7.95 -5.42 7.60
CA GLU A 16 7.88 -6.28 6.41
C GLU A 16 6.97 -7.48 6.61
N VAL A 17 6.97 -8.07 7.81
CA VAL A 17 6.06 -9.16 8.17
C VAL A 17 4.63 -8.64 8.29
N MET A 18 4.45 -7.39 8.75
CA MET A 18 3.15 -6.74 8.75
C MET A 18 2.68 -6.37 7.34
N ALA A 19 3.58 -5.84 6.49
CA ALA A 19 3.27 -5.51 5.10
C ALA A 19 2.90 -6.75 4.28
N ALA A 20 3.64 -7.86 4.42
CA ALA A 20 3.36 -9.13 3.74
C ALA A 20 2.06 -9.80 4.20
N ARG A 21 1.48 -9.37 5.32
CA ARG A 21 0.21 -9.88 5.87
C ARG A 21 -0.93 -8.89 5.74
N TYR A 22 -0.67 -7.70 5.21
CA TYR A 22 -1.67 -6.66 5.13
C TYR A 22 -2.66 -7.00 4.01
N CYS A 23 -3.87 -7.39 4.40
CA CYS A 23 -5.01 -7.49 3.50
C CYS A 23 -5.94 -6.31 3.80
N PRO A 24 -6.06 -5.33 2.88
CA PRO A 24 -6.98 -4.22 3.08
C PRO A 24 -8.42 -4.74 3.21
N GLN A 25 -9.22 -4.02 4.00
CA GLN A 25 -10.66 -4.24 3.98
C GLN A 25 -11.21 -3.81 2.62
N PRO A 26 -12.29 -4.45 2.13
CA PRO A 26 -12.95 -4.01 0.91
C PRO A 26 -13.37 -2.55 0.96
N ALA A 27 -13.36 -1.88 -0.20
CA ALA A 27 -13.83 -0.51 -0.32
C ALA A 27 -15.24 -0.33 0.21
N ARG A 28 -15.40 0.67 1.07
CA ARG A 28 -16.68 1.08 1.63
C ARG A 28 -17.28 2.18 0.74
N LEU A 29 -18.51 1.96 0.28
CA LEU A 29 -19.27 2.98 -0.43
C LEU A 29 -19.62 4.16 0.50
N PHE A 30 -19.72 5.35 -0.07
CA PHE A 30 -20.30 6.48 0.65
C PHE A 30 -21.80 6.29 0.82
N THR A 31 -22.29 6.65 2.01
CA THR A 31 -23.72 6.75 2.30
C THR A 31 -24.33 7.98 1.62
N ILE A 32 -25.65 7.99 1.46
CA ILE A 32 -26.38 9.12 0.85
C ILE A 32 -26.12 10.41 1.63
N ASP A 33 -26.06 10.34 2.97
CA ASP A 33 -25.78 11.49 3.83
C ASP A 33 -24.35 12.01 3.66
N GLU A 34 -23.36 11.12 3.55
CA GLU A 34 -21.96 11.49 3.27
C GLU A 34 -21.83 12.16 1.89
N ILE A 35 -22.56 11.68 0.87
CA ILE A 35 -22.58 12.29 -0.46
C ILE A 35 -23.25 13.67 -0.40
N ALA A 36 -24.38 13.80 0.31
CA ALA A 36 -25.08 15.08 0.47
C ALA A 36 -24.21 16.13 1.18
N GLN A 37 -23.35 15.70 2.12
CA GLN A 37 -22.37 16.55 2.80
C GLN A 37 -21.10 16.80 1.96
N GLY A 38 -20.96 16.13 0.82
CA GLY A 38 -19.80 16.26 -0.07
C GLY A 38 -18.55 15.53 0.41
N CYS A 39 -18.67 14.58 1.34
CA CYS A 39 -17.54 13.80 1.87
C CYS A 39 -16.87 12.93 0.78
N ASN A 40 -17.56 12.68 -0.33
CA ASN A 40 -17.04 11.92 -1.45
C ASN A 40 -16.30 12.79 -2.49
N LYS A 41 -16.21 14.11 -2.28
CA LYS A 41 -15.52 15.03 -3.18
C LYS A 41 -14.02 15.05 -2.89
N VAL A 42 -13.22 14.77 -3.91
CA VAL A 42 -11.75 14.86 -3.82
C VAL A 42 -11.30 16.29 -4.05
N ASN A 43 -11.93 16.97 -5.01
CA ASN A 43 -11.73 18.38 -5.28
C ASN A 43 -13.07 19.01 -5.75
N ARG A 44 -13.03 20.19 -6.37
CA ARG A 44 -14.26 20.88 -6.84
C ARG A 44 -14.94 20.21 -8.03
N GLU A 45 -14.22 19.39 -8.77
CA GLU A 45 -14.63 18.81 -10.05
C GLU A 45 -14.74 17.29 -10.00
N THR A 46 -14.05 16.64 -9.06
CA THR A 46 -14.00 15.19 -8.96
C THR A 46 -14.51 14.64 -7.64
N SER A 47 -15.16 13.49 -7.75
CA SER A 47 -15.72 12.71 -6.65
C SER A 47 -15.36 11.24 -6.81
N VAL A 48 -15.48 10.50 -5.71
CA VAL A 48 -15.23 9.06 -5.64
C VAL A 48 -16.46 8.34 -5.12
N ASP A 49 -16.54 7.04 -5.40
CA ASP A 49 -17.69 6.18 -5.08
C ASP A 49 -17.45 5.38 -3.81
N ALA A 50 -16.18 5.05 -3.54
CA ALA A 50 -15.79 4.27 -2.38
C ALA A 50 -14.46 4.74 -1.78
N ILE A 51 -14.24 4.37 -0.51
CA ILE A 51 -12.99 4.63 0.21
C ILE A 51 -12.42 3.36 0.83
N ILE A 52 -11.09 3.32 0.93
CA ILE A 52 -10.33 2.37 1.73
C ILE A 52 -9.31 3.14 2.55
N GLU A 53 -9.24 2.83 3.85
CA GLU A 53 -8.24 3.39 4.74
C GLU A 53 -7.13 2.38 5.02
N HIS A 54 -5.90 2.84 4.86
CA HIS A 54 -4.68 2.07 5.06
C HIS A 54 -3.97 2.57 6.32
N PRO A 55 -3.61 1.68 7.26
CA PRO A 55 -2.89 2.07 8.47
C PRO A 55 -1.46 2.54 8.15
N LEU A 56 -0.82 3.17 9.13
CA LEU A 56 0.55 3.67 8.99
C LEU A 56 1.51 2.55 8.56
N GLY A 57 2.27 2.78 7.48
CA GLY A 57 3.23 1.82 6.96
C GLY A 57 2.61 0.66 6.16
N ALA A 58 1.30 0.67 5.92
CA ALA A 58 0.67 -0.30 5.01
C ALA A 58 1.27 -0.18 3.61
N ILE A 59 1.64 -1.33 3.05
CA ILE A 59 2.04 -1.49 1.65
C ILE A 59 0.86 -2.13 0.94
N VAL A 60 0.40 -1.53 -0.15
CA VAL A 60 -0.77 -1.97 -0.90
C VAL A 60 -0.33 -2.48 -2.24
N GLU A 61 -0.43 -3.79 -2.42
CA GLU A 61 -0.26 -4.44 -3.71
C GLU A 61 -1.61 -4.52 -4.42
N TYR A 62 -1.66 -4.14 -5.70
CA TYR A 62 -2.88 -4.17 -6.52
C TYR A 62 -4.08 -3.47 -5.84
N PRO A 63 -4.02 -2.14 -5.66
CA PRO A 63 -5.11 -1.41 -5.02
C PRO A 63 -6.45 -1.72 -5.70
N GLN A 64 -7.48 -1.98 -4.89
CA GLN A 64 -8.83 -2.23 -5.37
C GLN A 64 -9.30 -1.06 -6.25
N THR A 65 -9.77 -1.36 -7.45
CA THR A 65 -10.36 -0.38 -8.37
C THR A 65 -11.87 -0.45 -8.36
N GLY A 66 -12.50 0.48 -9.09
CA GLY A 66 -13.93 0.45 -9.38
C GLY A 66 -14.38 -0.84 -10.09
N SER A 67 -15.66 -1.19 -9.94
CA SER A 67 -16.23 -2.42 -10.53
C SER A 67 -16.82 -2.18 -11.92
N ALA A 68 -17.19 -0.93 -12.23
CA ALA A 68 -17.72 -0.50 -13.51
C ALA A 68 -16.92 0.69 -14.10
N PRO A 69 -17.03 0.95 -15.41
CA PRO A 69 -16.48 2.16 -16.01
C PRO A 69 -17.05 3.43 -15.35
N GLY A 70 -16.17 4.30 -14.88
CA GLY A 70 -16.55 5.54 -14.19
C GLY A 70 -16.47 5.45 -12.66
N ASP A 71 -16.45 4.23 -12.10
CA ASP A 71 -16.27 4.04 -10.67
C ASP A 71 -14.85 4.44 -10.23
N ALA A 72 -14.75 5.19 -9.14
CA ALA A 72 -13.50 5.62 -8.55
C ALA A 72 -13.42 5.25 -7.05
N VAL A 73 -12.28 4.66 -6.66
CA VAL A 73 -11.98 4.27 -5.28
C VAL A 73 -10.85 5.13 -4.74
N ALA A 74 -11.07 5.78 -3.60
CA ALA A 74 -10.06 6.55 -2.90
C ALA A 74 -9.30 5.70 -1.88
N HIS A 75 -7.97 5.72 -1.97
CA HIS A 75 -7.07 5.06 -1.02
C HIS A 75 -6.45 6.09 -0.07
N ILE A 76 -6.84 6.05 1.19
CA ILE A 76 -6.39 6.98 2.22
C ILE A 76 -5.28 6.33 3.05
N PHE A 77 -4.07 6.88 3.01
CA PHE A 77 -2.94 6.37 3.78
C PHE A 77 -2.67 7.23 5.00
N HIS A 78 -2.62 6.60 6.16
CA HIS A 78 -2.09 7.26 7.36
C HIS A 78 -0.58 7.47 7.22
N VAL A 79 -0.14 8.70 7.42
CA VAL A 79 1.29 9.10 7.34
C VAL A 79 1.79 9.57 8.70
N ASN A 80 3.10 9.42 8.94
CA ASN A 80 3.72 9.96 10.14
C ASN A 80 3.81 11.49 10.01
N PRO A 81 3.29 12.26 11.00
CA PRO A 81 3.35 13.72 10.97
C PRO A 81 4.76 14.29 11.24
N ASP A 82 5.70 13.51 11.79
CA ASP A 82 7.10 13.93 11.95
C ASP A 82 7.78 13.98 10.57
N PRO A 83 8.27 15.15 10.11
CA PRO A 83 8.93 15.29 8.82
C PRO A 83 10.15 14.38 8.63
N LYS A 84 10.84 13.99 9.71
CA LYS A 84 12.00 13.08 9.65
C LYS A 84 11.61 11.63 9.37
N LEU A 85 10.37 11.28 9.69
CA LEU A 85 9.80 9.94 9.55
C LEU A 85 8.73 9.89 8.45
N PHE A 86 8.47 11.02 7.78
CA PHE A 86 7.51 11.12 6.70
C PHE A 86 7.95 10.25 5.52
N ILE A 87 7.05 9.34 5.15
CA ILE A 87 7.18 8.51 3.97
C ILE A 87 5.99 8.85 3.07
N HIS A 88 6.28 9.24 1.84
CA HIS A 88 5.23 9.62 0.90
C HIS A 88 4.37 8.39 0.56
N PRO A 89 3.02 8.46 0.67
CA PRO A 89 2.12 7.32 0.41
C PRO A 89 2.33 6.63 -0.94
N LYS A 90 2.70 7.40 -1.98
CA LYS A 90 3.09 6.86 -3.30
C LYS A 90 4.14 5.75 -3.24
N SER A 91 5.05 5.78 -2.25
CA SER A 91 6.06 4.72 -2.09
C SER A 91 5.53 3.43 -1.47
N ASN A 92 4.29 3.45 -0.99
CA ASN A 92 3.59 2.29 -0.42
C ASN A 92 2.62 1.64 -1.40
N LEU A 93 2.44 2.22 -2.61
CA LEU A 93 1.69 1.61 -3.68
C LEU A 93 2.61 0.73 -4.51
N GLN A 94 2.27 -0.55 -4.59
CA GLN A 94 2.98 -1.54 -5.39
C GLN A 94 2.02 -2.07 -6.44
N TYR A 95 2.12 -1.53 -7.65
CA TYR A 95 1.61 -2.26 -8.81
C TYR A 95 2.62 -3.36 -9.12
N SER A 96 2.19 -4.51 -9.65
CA SER A 96 3.17 -5.45 -10.25
C SER A 96 4.09 -4.65 -11.14
N LEU A 97 5.38 -4.87 -10.91
CA LEU A 97 6.51 -4.03 -11.32
C LEU A 97 6.54 -3.79 -12.84
N GLY A 98 5.77 -2.82 -13.30
CA GLY A 98 5.45 -2.61 -14.72
C GLY A 98 5.35 -1.14 -15.10
N ASP A 99 6.23 -0.29 -14.58
CA ASP A 99 6.81 0.80 -15.37
C ASP A 99 8.01 1.39 -14.63
N SER A 100 8.90 2.09 -15.34
CA SER A 100 10.18 2.63 -14.84
C SER A 100 10.05 3.79 -13.84
N HIS A 101 9.12 3.71 -12.89
CA HIS A 101 8.85 4.75 -11.91
C HIS A 101 9.54 4.44 -10.58
N ASN A 102 10.64 5.16 -10.37
CA ASN A 102 11.26 5.51 -9.09
C ASN A 102 11.86 4.34 -8.29
N GLY A 103 12.97 3.81 -8.81
CA GLY A 103 13.95 3.13 -7.97
C GLY A 103 14.52 4.09 -6.91
N ARG A 104 14.60 3.65 -5.66
CA ARG A 104 15.16 4.41 -4.54
C ARG A 104 16.68 4.19 -4.48
N GLN A 105 17.46 5.27 -4.35
CA GLN A 105 18.89 5.19 -4.01
C GLN A 105 19.04 5.07 -2.49
N ASN A 106 20.00 4.25 -2.04
CA ASN A 106 20.27 4.02 -0.61
C ASN A 106 19.01 3.58 0.17
N ALA A 107 18.27 2.63 -0.40
CA ALA A 107 17.13 2.04 0.27
C ALA A 107 17.61 0.90 1.17
N TRP A 108 17.19 0.89 2.43
CA TRP A 108 17.30 -0.32 3.23
C TRP A 108 16.38 -1.37 2.64
N CYS A 109 16.96 -2.45 2.12
CA CYS A 109 16.20 -3.60 1.66
C CYS A 109 15.96 -4.47 2.88
N PHE A 110 14.73 -4.46 3.34
CA PHE A 110 14.37 -5.19 4.54
C PHE A 110 14.11 -6.68 4.29
N LEU A 111 13.97 -7.07 3.02
CA LEU A 111 13.82 -8.45 2.55
C LEU A 111 15.15 -9.21 2.57
N LEU A 112 16.25 -8.53 2.31
CA LEU A 112 17.59 -9.09 2.36
C LEU A 112 18.21 -8.79 3.73
N LYS A 113 18.70 -9.83 4.41
CA LYS A 113 19.40 -9.70 5.68
C LYS A 113 20.87 -10.06 5.52
N ASP A 114 21.73 -9.36 6.24
CA ASP A 114 23.11 -9.77 6.41
C ASP A 114 23.19 -11.01 7.33
N PRO A 115 24.37 -11.63 7.48
CA PRO A 115 24.56 -12.79 8.36
C PRO A 115 24.21 -12.53 9.84
N PHE A 116 24.06 -11.27 10.25
CA PHE A 116 23.69 -10.85 11.60
C PHE A 116 22.20 -10.46 11.71
N GLY A 117 21.40 -10.69 10.66
CA GLY A 117 19.97 -10.40 10.63
C GLY A 117 19.62 -8.92 10.44
N LYS A 118 20.58 -8.04 10.13
CA LYS A 118 20.31 -6.64 9.82
C LYS A 118 19.88 -6.47 8.36
N SER A 119 18.97 -5.52 8.10
CA SER A 119 18.64 -5.13 6.73
C SER A 119 19.90 -4.67 6.01
N VAL A 120 20.03 -5.03 4.72
CA VAL A 120 21.16 -4.56 3.92
C VAL A 120 20.81 -3.25 3.21
N LEU A 121 21.77 -2.33 3.19
CA LEU A 121 21.64 -1.10 2.44
C LEU A 121 21.83 -1.40 0.95
N CYS A 122 20.77 -1.25 0.17
CA CYS A 122 20.83 -1.36 -1.28
C CYS A 122 21.20 -0.01 -1.88
N SER A 123 22.34 0.02 -2.59
CA SER A 123 22.81 1.22 -3.30
C SER A 123 21.86 1.61 -4.44
N LYS A 124 21.20 0.62 -5.07
CA LYS A 124 20.19 0.81 -6.10
C LYS A 124 19.09 -0.23 -5.96
N LEU A 125 17.85 0.20 -5.75
CA LEU A 125 16.68 -0.66 -5.93
C LEU A 125 16.22 -0.52 -7.39
N ARG A 126 16.46 -1.55 -8.21
CA ARG A 126 15.93 -1.66 -9.57
C ARG A 126 14.87 -2.74 -9.58
N THR A 127 13.66 -2.37 -9.95
CA THR A 127 12.56 -3.30 -10.17
C THR A 127 12.34 -3.43 -11.67
N SER A 128 12.32 -4.66 -12.16
CA SER A 128 11.93 -4.98 -13.54
C SER A 128 11.22 -6.33 -13.52
N CYS A 129 9.98 -6.39 -13.99
CA CYS A 129 9.36 -7.64 -14.40
C CYS A 129 9.15 -7.66 -15.91
N GLU A 130 9.31 -8.83 -16.52
CA GLU A 130 8.77 -9.14 -17.84
C GLU A 130 7.30 -9.53 -17.69
N TYR A 131 6.46 -9.03 -18.61
CA TYR A 131 5.01 -9.24 -18.63
C TYR A 131 4.66 -10.73 -18.62
N ILE A 132 3.72 -11.14 -17.76
CA ILE A 132 2.92 -12.37 -18.00
C ILE A 132 1.64 -11.90 -18.69
N PHE A 133 1.56 -12.12 -20.00
CA PHE A 133 0.29 -12.07 -20.73
C PHE A 133 -0.58 -13.25 -20.26
N LEU A 134 -1.82 -12.97 -19.86
CA LEU A 134 -2.92 -13.94 -19.88
C LEU A 134 -3.72 -13.73 -21.17
#